data_AF-A0A938WB33-F1
#
_entry.id   AF-A0A938WB33-F1
#
_cell.length_a   1.000
_cell.length_b   1.000
_cell.length_c   1.000
_cell.angle_alpha   90.00
_cell.angle_beta   90.00
_cell.angle_gamma   90.00
#
_symmetry.space_group_name_H-M   'P 1'
#
loop_
_entity.id
_entity.type
_entity.pdbx_description
1 polymer ?
#
loop_
_entity_poly.entity_id
_entity_poly.type
_entity_poly.pdbx_seq_one_letter_code
_entity_poly.pdbx_strand_id
1 'polypeptide(L)' 'MAQLPPWLQRWNFIERARLERQLWDAFERGEPIEQLVEQCEPGFQKEVWTTTVSRIRKIEQLM' A
#
# COMPACT_ATOMS: atom_id res chain seq x y z
N MET A 1 -19.82 -2.87 5.26
CA MET A 1 -18.61 -3.26 6.01
C MET A 1 -18.47 -2.29 7.17
N ALA A 2 -18.36 -2.77 8.40
CA ALA A 2 -18.29 -1.88 9.58
C ALA A 2 -16.98 -1.08 9.53
N GLN A 3 -17.08 0.26 9.50
CA GLN A 3 -15.92 1.13 9.63
C GLN A 3 -15.41 1.00 11.07
N LEU A 4 -14.32 0.26 11.25
CA LEU A 4 -13.64 0.17 12.54
C LEU A 4 -13.13 1.56 12.94
N PRO A 5 -13.12 1.89 14.25
CA PRO A 5 -12.51 3.11 14.75
C PRO A 5 -11.08 3.30 14.20
N PRO A 6 -10.65 4.54 13.85
CA PRO A 6 -9.34 4.80 13.22
C PRO A 6 -8.13 4.27 14.00
N TRP A 7 -8.24 4.22 15.33
CA TRP A 7 -7.20 3.66 16.18
C TRP A 7 -7.09 2.13 16.06
N LEU A 8 -8.20 1.40 15.80
CA LEU A 8 -8.19 -0.06 15.56
C LEU A 8 -7.74 -0.41 14.14
N GLN A 9 -8.03 0.44 13.15
CA GLN A 9 -7.55 0.24 11.78
C GLN A 9 -6.02 0.24 11.70
N ARG A 10 -5.35 1.07 12.51
CA ARG A 10 -3.87 1.07 12.63
C ARG A 10 -3.29 -0.26 13.11
N TRP A 11 -4.06 -1.09 13.81
CA TRP A 11 -3.68 -2.44 14.25
C TRP A 11 -4.21 -3.55 13.34
N ASN A 12 -4.84 -3.20 12.22
CA ASN A 12 -5.29 -4.19 11.26
C ASN A 12 -4.11 -4.67 10.39
N PHE A 13 -3.23 -5.46 11.01
CA PHE A 13 -2.06 -6.05 10.35
C PHE A 13 -2.43 -6.91 9.14
N ILE A 14 -3.57 -7.61 9.20
CA ILE A 14 -4.04 -8.45 8.09
C ILE A 14 -4.39 -7.58 6.88
N GLU A 15 -5.18 -6.53 7.09
CA GLU A 15 -5.57 -5.63 6.00
C GLU A 15 -4.37 -4.85 5.47
N ARG A 16 -3.47 -4.41 6.36
CA ARG A 16 -2.21 -3.80 5.95
C ARG A 16 -1.41 -4.74 5.06
N ALA A 17 -1.16 -5.98 5.49
CA ALA A 17 -0.40 -6.95 4.72
C ALA A 17 -1.06 -7.27 3.36
N ARG A 18 -2.40 -7.35 3.31
CA ARG A 18 -3.15 -7.51 2.06
C ARG A 18 -2.90 -6.33 1.11
N LEU A 19 -3.01 -5.10 1.60
CA LEU A 19 -2.80 -3.90 0.79
C LEU A 19 -1.34 -3.73 0.35
N GLU A 20 -0.39 -4.05 1.23
CA GLU A 20 1.04 -4.10 0.88
C GLU A 20 1.27 -5.12 -0.25
N ARG A 21 0.72 -6.34 -0.13
CA ARG A 21 0.83 -7.39 -1.15
C ARG A 21 0.23 -6.97 -2.49
N GLN A 22 -0.94 -6.35 -2.48
CA GLN A 22 -1.61 -5.88 -3.70
C GLN A 22 -0.72 -4.93 -4.51
N LEU A 23 0.00 -4.03 -3.84
CA LEU A 23 0.90 -3.09 -4.51
C LEU A 23 2.18 -3.76 -5.02
N TRP A 24 2.71 -4.74 -4.28
CA TRP A 24 3.81 -5.59 -4.75
C TRP A 24 3.40 -6.39 -5.99
N ASP A 25 2.21 -6.99 -6.02
CA ASP A 25 1.72 -7.73 -7.19
C ASP A 25 1.53 -6.81 -8.41
N ALA A 26 1.17 -5.53 -8.22
CA ALA A 26 1.11 -4.54 -9.30
C ALA A 26 2.52 -4.19 -9.81
N PHE A 27 3.49 -4.00 -8.91
CA PHE A 27 4.89 -3.79 -9.27
C PHE A 27 5.47 -4.99 -10.04
N GLU A 28 5.24 -6.22 -9.57
CA GLU A 28 5.69 -7.46 -10.22
C GLU A 28 5.09 -7.61 -11.64
N ARG A 29 3.90 -7.05 -11.88
CA ARG A 29 3.25 -7.00 -13.20
C ARG A 29 3.72 -5.85 -14.09
N GLY A 30 4.62 -4.99 -13.60
CA GLY A 30 5.12 -3.82 -14.32
C GLY A 30 4.12 -2.66 -14.41
N GLU A 31 3.10 -2.63 -13.55
CA GLU A 31 2.15 -1.52 -13.49
C GLU A 31 2.80 -0.26 -12.88
N PRO A 32 2.37 0.96 -13.27
CA PRO A 32 2.92 2.20 -12.74
C PRO A 32 2.41 2.47 -11.31
N ILE A 33 3.07 1.86 -10.32
CA ILE A 33 2.64 1.89 -8.92
C ILE A 33 2.51 3.31 -8.34
N GLU A 34 3.30 4.28 -8.78
CA GLU A 34 3.19 5.68 -8.37
C GLU A 34 1.83 6.27 -8.76
N GLN A 35 1.40 6.03 -10.00
CA GLN A 35 0.12 6.52 -10.50
C GLN A 35 -1.05 5.86 -9.76
N LEU A 36 -0.92 4.57 -9.43
CA LEU A 36 -1.91 3.85 -8.63
C LEU A 36 -2.06 4.46 -7.22
N VAL A 37 -0.96 4.90 -6.60
CA VAL A 37 -1.00 5.57 -5.30
C VAL A 37 -1.56 6.99 -5.39
N GLU A 38 -1.21 7.74 -6.42
CA GLU A 38 -1.72 9.10 -6.63
C GLU A 38 -3.25 9.10 -6.80
N GLN A 39 -3.77 8.19 -7.63
CA GLN A 39 -5.19 8.00 -7.92
C GLN A 39 -5.95 7.32 -6.78
N CYS A 40 -5.27 6.74 -5.80
CA CYS A 40 -5.92 6.16 -4.63
C CYS A 40 -6.59 7.26 -3.79
N GLU A 41 -7.84 7.03 -3.42
CA GLU A 41 -8.58 7.91 -2.51
C GLU A 41 -7.87 8.04 -1.14
N PRO A 42 -7.93 9.21 -0.49
CA PRO A 42 -7.36 9.40 0.85
C PRO A 42 -7.93 8.39 1.86
N GLY A 43 -7.06 7.76 2.65
CA GLY A 43 -7.45 6.80 3.68
C GLY A 43 -6.36 5.77 3.96
N PHE A 44 -6.73 4.72 4.70
CA PHE A 44 -5.79 3.68 5.15
C PHE A 44 -5.02 3.02 4.00
N GLN A 45 -5.69 2.76 2.87
CA GLN A 45 -5.04 2.21 1.68
C GLN A 45 -3.95 3.14 1.14
N LYS A 46 -4.27 4.44 0.96
CA LYS A 46 -3.30 5.41 0.45
C LYS A 46 -2.09 5.53 1.40
N GLU A 47 -2.31 5.52 2.71
CA GLU A 47 -1.23 5.53 3.70
C GLU A 47 -0.30 4.31 3.57
N VAL A 48 -0.89 3.11 3.53
CA VAL A 48 -0.14 1.86 3.37
C VAL A 48 0.62 1.87 2.05
N TRP A 49 -0.06 2.15 0.94
CA TRP A 49 0.54 2.15 -0.39
C TRP A 49 1.65 3.18 -0.55
N THR A 50 1.47 4.39 -0.01
CA THR A 50 2.52 5.43 -0.02
C THR A 50 3.79 4.91 0.65
N THR A 51 3.67 4.25 1.81
CA THR A 51 4.85 3.69 2.50
C THR A 51 5.47 2.51 1.74
N THR A 52 4.64 1.71 1.06
CA THR A 52 5.08 0.53 0.30
C THR A 52 5.82 0.92 -0.98
N VAL A 53 5.36 1.92 -1.74
CA VAL A 53 6.10 2.42 -2.93
C VAL A 53 7.52 2.84 -2.55
N SER A 54 7.68 3.61 -1.47
CA SER A 54 9.02 4.02 -1.01
C SER A 54 9.91 2.82 -0.67
N ARG A 55 9.36 1.75 -0.10
CA ARG A 55 10.10 0.51 0.19
C ARG A 55 10.47 -0.25 -1.08
N ILE A 56 9.53 -0.39 -2.03
CA ILE A 56 9.76 -1.04 -3.33
C ILE A 56 10.93 -0.36 -4.04
N ARG A 57 10.89 0.97 -4.19
CA ARG A 57 11.96 1.73 -4.87
C ARG A 57 13.30 1.62 -4.17
N LYS A 58 13.31 1.62 -2.83
CA LYS A 58 14.54 1.40 -2.09
C LYS A 58 15.15 0.03 -2.36
N ILE A 59 14.33 -1.02 -2.45
CA ILE A 59 14.79 -2.38 -2.75
C ILE A 59 15.26 -2.48 -4.21
N GLU A 60 14.52 -1.90 -5.14
CA GLU A 60 14.88 -1.83 -6.57
C GLU A 60 16.25 -1.17 -6.79
N GLN A 61 16.57 -0.12 -6.04
CA GLN A 61 17.88 0.54 -6.12
C GLN A 61 19.05 -0.28 -5.53
N LEU A 62 18.75 -1.31 -4.73
CA LEU A 62 19.76 -2.15 -4.07
C LEU A 62 20.06 -3.45 -4.85
N MET A 63 19.26 -3.77 -5.87
CA MET A 63 19.42 -4.94 -6.74
C MET A 63 20.08 -4.53 -8.06
#